data_AF-H8GVV2-F1
#
_entry.id   AF-H8GVV2-F1
#
_cell.length_a   1.000
_cell.length_b   1.000
_cell.length_c   1.000
_cell.angle_alpha   90.00
_cell.angle_beta   90.00
_cell.angle_gamma   90.00
#
_symmetry.space_group_name_H-M   'P 1'
#
loop_
_entity.id
_entity.type
_entity.pdbx_description
1 polymer ?
#
loop_
_entity_poly.entity_id
_entity_poly.type
_entity_poly.pdbx_seq_one_letter_code
_entity_poly.pdbx_strand_id
1 'polypeptide(L)'
;MGSVHAGDPEHALLTARNVFVRRPAAVSLWAVREDDLLTATPEALATHPELLATPGEAGRYQVGIKATAKRSMTFVDLVGAVEASGPGDALGQARALHPDALAWQVFAEAAAVKSDASPETVESWFAPARDKTYKQQQFYGVIGRHVSAFKQSGKPAQAEETP
;
A
#
# COMPACT_ATOMS: atom_id res chain seq x y z
N MET A 1 2.21 -1.37 1.64
CA MET A 1 1.53 -0.59 2.71
C MET A 1 2.43 0.53 3.25
N GLY A 2 1.87 1.60 3.82
CA GLY A 2 2.57 2.75 4.43
C GLY A 2 1.67 3.48 5.44
N SER A 3 2.18 4.48 6.17
CA SER A 3 1.45 5.16 7.24
C SER A 3 1.11 6.63 6.93
N VAL A 4 0.06 7.14 7.55
CA VAL A 4 -0.34 8.56 7.58
C VAL A 4 -0.82 8.92 8.98
N HIS A 5 -0.70 10.19 9.34
CA HIS A 5 -1.33 10.71 10.55
C HIS A 5 -2.70 11.26 10.20
N ALA A 6 -3.73 10.84 10.94
CA ALA A 6 -5.12 11.29 10.76
C ALA A 6 -5.87 11.19 12.09
N GLY A 7 -6.91 12.00 12.26
CA GLY A 7 -7.75 11.99 13.46
C GLY A 7 -8.83 10.91 13.45
N ASP A 8 -9.18 10.40 12.27
CA ASP A 8 -10.24 9.42 12.05
C ASP A 8 -10.00 8.63 10.74
N PRO A 9 -10.73 7.52 10.49
CA PRO A 9 -10.50 6.69 9.31
C PRO A 9 -10.81 7.34 7.95
N GLU A 10 -11.80 8.23 7.85
CA GLU A 10 -12.11 8.91 6.59
C GLU A 10 -11.02 9.92 6.24
N HIS A 11 -10.58 10.69 7.24
CA HIS A 11 -9.43 11.58 7.12
C HIS A 11 -8.17 10.78 6.75
N ALA A 12 -7.98 9.57 7.28
CA ALA A 12 -6.87 8.70 6.90
C ALA A 12 -6.90 8.35 5.40
N LEU A 13 -8.06 7.96 4.86
CA LEU A 13 -8.21 7.69 3.42
C LEU A 13 -7.91 8.92 2.56
N LEU A 14 -8.42 10.10 2.93
CA LEU A 14 -8.18 11.33 2.18
C LEU A 14 -6.70 11.75 2.19
N THR A 15 -6.03 11.63 3.33
CA THR A 15 -4.60 11.92 3.45
C THR A 15 -3.78 10.89 2.68
N ALA A 16 -4.10 9.61 2.81
CA ALA A 16 -3.45 8.51 2.11
C ALA A 16 -3.64 8.61 0.59
N ARG A 17 -4.80 9.08 0.10
CA ARG A 17 -5.04 9.36 -1.33
C ARG A 17 -4.00 10.32 -1.88
N ASN A 18 -3.74 11.41 -1.16
CA ASN A 18 -2.81 12.44 -1.63
C ASN A 18 -1.36 11.94 -1.71
N VAL A 19 -0.99 10.94 -0.91
CA VAL A 19 0.37 10.41 -0.78
C VAL A 19 0.60 9.16 -1.66
N PHE A 20 -0.32 8.20 -1.60
CA PHE A 20 -0.08 6.85 -2.13
C PHE A 20 -0.72 6.57 -3.49
N VAL A 21 -1.82 7.26 -3.83
CA VAL A 21 -2.54 6.98 -5.08
C VAL A 21 -1.80 7.49 -6.32
N ARG A 22 -0.74 8.29 -6.13
CA ARG A 22 0.13 8.76 -7.23
C ARG A 22 1.11 7.70 -7.75
N ARG A 23 1.01 6.46 -7.26
CA ARG A 23 1.83 5.34 -7.75
C ARG A 23 1.08 4.64 -8.88
N PRO A 24 1.76 4.32 -9.99
CA PRO A 24 1.12 3.55 -11.07
C PRO A 24 0.57 2.24 -10.49
N ALA A 25 -0.65 1.87 -10.91
CA ALA A 25 -1.42 0.70 -10.47
C ALA A 25 -2.21 0.78 -9.14
N ALA A 26 -2.31 1.94 -8.48
CA ALA A 26 -3.27 2.09 -7.38
C ALA A 26 -4.72 1.99 -7.91
N VAL A 27 -5.49 0.99 -7.44
CA VAL A 27 -6.90 0.75 -7.84
C VAL A 27 -7.87 0.70 -6.66
N SER A 28 -7.34 0.64 -5.43
CA SER A 28 -8.10 0.76 -4.19
C SER A 28 -7.18 1.32 -3.10
N LEU A 29 -7.76 1.91 -2.06
CA LEU A 29 -7.03 2.43 -0.91
C LEU A 29 -7.71 1.98 0.38
N TRP A 30 -6.94 1.39 1.28
CA TRP A 30 -7.43 0.88 2.55
C TRP A 30 -6.66 1.56 3.67
N ALA A 31 -7.33 1.81 4.79
CA ALA A 31 -6.75 2.33 6.01
C ALA A 31 -7.13 1.43 7.19
N VAL A 32 -6.16 1.13 8.04
CA VAL A 32 -6.32 0.36 9.28
C VAL A 32 -5.63 1.17 10.36
N ARG A 33 -6.20 1.22 11.56
CA ARG A 33 -5.53 1.88 12.69
C ARG A 33 -4.29 1.09 13.08
N GLU A 34 -3.28 1.79 13.59
CA GLU A 34 -2.06 1.13 14.08
C GLU A 34 -2.37 0.16 15.24
N ASP A 35 -3.28 0.54 16.13
CA ASP A 35 -3.71 -0.30 17.26
C ASP A 35 -4.40 -1.62 16.84
N ASP A 36 -4.93 -1.68 15.61
CA ASP A 36 -5.61 -2.87 15.07
C ASP A 36 -4.64 -3.79 14.29
N LEU A 37 -3.37 -3.39 14.16
CA LEU A 37 -2.32 -4.14 13.49
C LEU A 37 -1.47 -4.92 14.51
N LEU A 38 -1.39 -6.23 14.36
CA LEU A 38 -0.41 -7.04 15.08
C LEU A 38 0.79 -7.31 14.17
N THR A 39 1.96 -6.82 14.57
CA THR A 39 3.22 -6.96 13.82
C THR A 39 4.25 -7.71 14.65
N ALA A 40 4.97 -8.65 14.03
CA ALA A 40 6.08 -9.33 14.70
C ALA A 40 7.22 -9.69 13.74
N THR A 41 8.43 -9.74 14.27
CA THR A 41 9.62 -10.29 13.60
C THR A 41 10.01 -11.63 14.25
N PRO A 42 10.91 -12.43 13.64
CA PRO A 42 11.43 -13.63 14.28
C PRO A 42 12.03 -13.37 15.67
N GLU A 43 12.79 -12.28 15.82
CA GLU A 43 13.43 -11.89 17.09
C GLU A 43 12.41 -11.45 18.13
N ALA A 44 11.37 -10.70 17.70
CA ALA A 44 10.29 -10.31 18.57
C ALA A 44 9.54 -11.54 19.10
N LEU A 45 9.25 -12.54 18.25
CA LEU A 45 8.60 -13.78 18.69
C LEU A 45 9.48 -14.65 19.58
N ALA A 46 10.81 -14.62 19.39
CA ALA A 46 11.73 -15.33 20.28
C ALA A 46 11.78 -14.70 21.69
N THR A 47 11.60 -13.39 21.77
CA THR A 47 11.62 -12.63 23.04
C THR A 47 10.24 -12.57 23.69
N HIS A 48 9.19 -12.48 22.87
CA HIS A 48 7.80 -12.26 23.24
C HIS A 48 6.88 -13.30 22.56
N PRO A 49 7.00 -14.60 22.94
CA PRO A 49 6.16 -15.65 22.37
C PRO A 49 4.67 -15.45 22.67
N GLU A 50 4.32 -14.68 23.70
CA GLU A 50 2.94 -14.32 24.05
C GLU A 50 2.18 -13.59 22.94
N LEU A 51 2.87 -12.97 21.97
CA LEU A 51 2.25 -12.34 20.81
C LEU A 51 1.40 -13.34 19.99
N LEU A 52 1.78 -14.62 19.97
CA LEU A 52 1.00 -15.69 19.33
C LEU A 52 -0.29 -16.02 20.07
N ALA A 53 -0.40 -15.63 21.33
CA ALA A 53 -1.59 -15.78 22.16
C ALA A 53 -2.38 -14.46 22.29
N THR A 54 -2.11 -13.46 21.45
CA THR A 54 -2.83 -12.18 21.46
C THR A 54 -4.33 -12.45 21.29
N PRO A 55 -5.18 -12.08 22.27
CA PRO A 55 -6.61 -12.35 22.21
C PRO A 55 -7.28 -11.48 21.16
N GLY A 56 -8.41 -11.96 20.63
CA GLY A 56 -9.27 -11.22 19.73
C GLY A 56 -10.42 -12.07 19.25
N GLU A 57 -11.11 -11.59 18.24
CA GLU A 57 -12.32 -12.23 17.71
C GLU A 57 -12.00 -13.15 16.55
N ALA A 58 -12.81 -14.20 16.39
CA ALA A 58 -12.68 -15.08 15.24
C ALA A 58 -13.16 -14.37 13.97
N GLY A 59 -12.46 -14.60 12.86
CA GLY A 59 -12.85 -14.09 11.56
C GLY A 59 -11.71 -14.12 10.56
N ARG A 60 -11.89 -13.34 9.49
CA ARG A 60 -10.93 -13.25 8.40
C ARG A 60 -9.87 -12.19 8.68
N TYR A 61 -8.61 -12.60 8.64
CA TYR A 61 -7.45 -11.75 8.86
C TYR A 61 -6.62 -11.60 7.59
N GLN A 62 -6.26 -10.38 7.27
CA GLN A 62 -5.36 -10.04 6.17
C GLN A 62 -3.91 -10.24 6.62
N VAL A 63 -3.08 -10.83 5.76
CA VAL A 63 -1.68 -11.18 6.04
C VAL A 63 -0.75 -10.37 5.15
N GLY A 64 0.11 -9.59 5.78
CA GLY A 64 1.22 -8.88 5.15
C GLY A 64 2.57 -9.45 5.58
N ILE A 65 3.52 -9.49 4.66
CA ILE A 65 4.89 -9.92 4.95
C ILE A 65 5.91 -8.91 4.47
N LYS A 66 7.05 -8.89 5.16
CA LYS A 66 8.28 -8.26 4.67
C LYS A 66 9.25 -9.34 4.26
N ALA A 67 9.33 -9.65 2.97
CA ALA A 67 10.21 -10.70 2.47
C ALA A 67 11.69 -10.28 2.37
N THR A 68 11.99 -8.98 2.22
CA THR A 68 13.36 -8.49 2.03
C THR A 68 13.63 -7.17 2.75
N ALA A 69 14.88 -6.97 3.16
CA ALA A 69 15.38 -5.72 3.71
C ALA A 69 15.89 -4.74 2.64
N LYS A 70 15.92 -5.15 1.36
CA LYS A 70 16.24 -4.25 0.26
C LYS A 70 15.25 -3.08 0.25
N ARG A 71 15.71 -1.92 -0.19
CA ARG A 71 14.96 -0.65 -0.16
C ARG A 71 13.62 -0.80 -0.90
N SER A 72 12.59 -1.18 -0.17
CA SER A 72 11.21 -1.30 -0.66
C SER A 72 10.47 0.01 -0.43
N MET A 73 9.55 0.32 -1.33
CA MET A 73 8.64 1.45 -1.17
C MET A 73 7.40 1.10 -0.33
N THR A 74 7.31 -0.13 0.18
CA THR A 74 6.26 -0.65 1.06
C THR A 74 6.88 -1.23 2.34
N PHE A 75 6.16 -1.12 3.46
CA PHE A 75 6.56 -1.75 4.72
C PHE A 75 6.40 -3.28 4.66
N VAL A 76 5.21 -3.72 4.26
CA VAL A 76 4.86 -5.10 3.93
C VAL A 76 4.10 -5.15 2.60
N ASP A 77 4.16 -6.31 1.98
CA ASP A 77 3.31 -6.70 0.86
C ASP A 77 2.19 -7.59 1.40
N LEU A 78 0.95 -7.28 1.03
CA LEU A 78 -0.20 -8.08 1.41
C LEU A 78 -0.24 -9.33 0.52
N VAL A 79 -0.13 -10.50 1.13
CA VAL A 79 0.08 -11.78 0.41
C VAL A 79 -1.13 -12.70 0.45
N GLY A 80 -2.10 -12.43 1.31
CA GLY A 80 -3.33 -13.21 1.37
C GLY A 80 -4.13 -12.92 2.63
N ALA A 81 -5.06 -13.81 2.92
CA ALA A 81 -5.87 -13.78 4.13
C ALA A 81 -6.02 -15.19 4.69
N VAL A 82 -6.25 -15.28 6.01
CA VAL A 82 -6.48 -16.52 6.75
C VAL A 82 -7.74 -16.39 7.59
N GLU A 83 -8.43 -17.51 7.81
CA GLU A 83 -9.46 -17.59 8.85
C GLU A 83 -8.78 -17.96 10.17
N ALA A 84 -8.99 -17.15 11.20
CA ALA A 84 -8.34 -17.31 12.48
C ALA A 84 -9.30 -17.09 13.64
N SER A 85 -8.98 -17.69 14.79
CA SER A 85 -9.69 -17.49 16.05
C SER A 85 -9.39 -16.15 16.73
N GLY A 86 -8.38 -15.43 16.24
CA GLY A 86 -7.95 -14.12 16.73
C GLY A 86 -6.63 -13.69 16.07
N PRO A 87 -6.09 -12.51 16.42
CA PRO A 87 -4.88 -11.96 15.80
C PRO A 87 -3.63 -12.79 16.10
N GLY A 88 -3.50 -13.36 17.30
CA GLY A 88 -2.37 -14.23 17.64
C GLY A 88 -2.32 -15.52 16.81
N ASP A 89 -3.48 -16.16 16.62
CA ASP A 89 -3.63 -17.31 15.74
C ASP A 89 -3.32 -16.94 14.28
N ALA A 90 -3.86 -15.83 13.79
CA ALA A 90 -3.56 -15.32 12.45
C ALA A 90 -2.05 -15.08 12.24
N LEU A 91 -1.37 -14.53 13.25
CA LEU A 91 0.09 -14.33 13.23
C LEU A 91 0.85 -15.65 13.20
N GLY A 92 0.41 -16.65 13.97
CA GLY A 92 0.96 -18.01 13.94
C GLY A 92 0.82 -18.67 12.58
N GLN A 93 -0.35 -18.54 11.95
CA GLN A 93 -0.60 -19.03 10.59
C GLN A 93 0.23 -18.28 9.55
N ALA A 94 0.34 -16.95 9.64
CA ALA A 94 1.17 -16.14 8.75
C ALA A 94 2.64 -16.57 8.79
N ARG A 95 3.16 -16.87 9.99
CA ARG A 95 4.51 -17.44 10.18
C ARG A 95 4.65 -18.82 9.54
N ALA A 96 3.68 -19.70 9.71
CA ALA A 96 3.73 -21.05 9.13
C ALA A 96 3.71 -21.02 7.59
N LEU A 97 2.91 -20.11 7.00
CA LEU A 97 2.80 -19.94 5.55
C LEU A 97 4.03 -19.23 4.95
N HIS A 98 4.66 -18.34 5.71
CA HIS A 98 5.80 -17.53 5.25
C HIS A 98 6.97 -17.59 6.25
N PRO A 99 7.61 -18.75 6.44
CA PRO A 99 8.63 -18.93 7.48
C PRO A 99 9.89 -18.08 7.26
N ASP A 100 10.19 -17.74 6.01
CA ASP A 100 11.39 -16.97 5.62
C ASP A 100 11.17 -15.46 5.62
N ALA A 101 9.99 -14.97 6.04
CA ALA A 101 9.73 -13.53 6.11
C ALA A 101 10.51 -12.87 7.25
N LEU A 102 10.97 -11.63 7.01
CA LEU A 102 11.66 -10.81 8.00
C LEU A 102 10.70 -10.19 9.02
N ALA A 103 9.43 -10.04 8.64
CA ALA A 103 8.35 -9.60 9.53
C ALA A 103 7.00 -10.07 8.97
N TRP A 104 6.05 -10.27 9.88
CA TRP A 104 4.65 -10.53 9.60
C TRP A 104 3.81 -9.42 10.19
N GLN A 105 2.73 -9.08 9.49
CA GLN A 105 1.73 -8.13 9.95
C GLN A 105 0.35 -8.69 9.65
N VAL A 106 -0.54 -8.69 10.64
CA VAL A 106 -1.91 -9.17 10.51
C VAL A 106 -2.89 -8.16 11.06
N PHE A 107 -4.08 -8.09 10.45
CA PHE A 107 -5.21 -7.30 10.93
C PHE A 107 -6.53 -7.96 10.51
N ALA A 108 -7.58 -7.75 11.30
CA ALA A 108 -8.91 -8.23 10.95
C ALA A 108 -9.41 -7.48 9.71
N GLU A 109 -10.00 -8.18 8.73
CA GLU A 109 -10.52 -7.52 7.53
C GLU A 109 -11.62 -6.50 7.86
N ALA A 110 -12.40 -6.76 8.92
CA ALA A 110 -13.42 -5.84 9.42
C ALA A 110 -12.86 -4.52 9.99
N ALA A 111 -11.59 -4.48 10.40
CA ALA A 111 -10.95 -3.26 10.89
C ALA A 111 -10.49 -2.31 9.76
N ALA A 112 -10.48 -2.78 8.51
CA ALA A 112 -10.07 -1.99 7.37
C ALA A 112 -11.21 -1.11 6.84
N VAL A 113 -10.98 0.20 6.80
CA VAL A 113 -11.84 1.13 6.07
C VAL A 113 -11.31 1.23 4.63
N LYS A 114 -12.20 1.02 3.67
CA LYS A 114 -11.85 0.96 2.24
C LYS A 114 -12.42 2.18 1.52
N SER A 115 -11.68 2.69 0.54
CA SER A 115 -12.22 3.65 -0.42
C SER A 115 -13.45 3.09 -1.11
N ASP A 116 -14.44 3.94 -1.36
CA ASP A 116 -15.62 3.56 -2.14
C ASP A 116 -15.22 3.01 -3.52
N ALA A 117 -15.98 2.02 -3.99
CA ALA A 117 -15.79 1.36 -5.28
C ALA A 117 -16.62 2.01 -6.40
N SER A 118 -17.31 3.12 -6.13
CA SER A 118 -18.07 3.84 -7.16
C SER A 118 -17.19 4.26 -8.34
N PRO A 119 -17.74 4.25 -9.57
CA PRO A 119 -17.02 4.72 -10.76
C PRO A 119 -16.45 6.14 -10.59
N GLU A 120 -17.19 7.01 -9.89
CA GLU A 120 -16.75 8.39 -9.59
C GLU A 120 -15.50 8.43 -8.71
N THR A 121 -15.46 7.63 -7.64
CA THR A 121 -14.26 7.51 -6.80
C THR A 121 -13.09 6.96 -7.59
N VAL A 122 -13.34 5.96 -8.46
CA VAL A 122 -12.29 5.38 -9.30
C VAL A 122 -11.71 6.38 -10.28
N GLU A 123 -12.58 7.12 -10.98
CA GLU A 123 -12.17 8.15 -11.93
C GLU A 123 -11.44 9.31 -11.25
N SER A 124 -11.96 9.79 -10.12
CA SER A 124 -11.41 10.95 -9.41
C SER A 124 -10.09 10.61 -8.69
N TRP A 125 -10.02 9.47 -8.01
CA TRP A 125 -8.88 9.14 -7.16
C TRP A 125 -7.80 8.41 -7.94
N PHE A 126 -8.13 7.34 -8.65
CA PHE A 126 -7.15 6.38 -9.18
C PHE A 126 -6.79 6.60 -10.65
N ALA A 127 -7.72 7.06 -11.51
CA ALA A 127 -7.44 7.28 -12.92
C ALA A 127 -6.27 8.25 -13.19
N PRO A 128 -6.09 9.36 -12.43
CA PRO A 128 -4.97 10.27 -12.66
C PRO A 128 -3.58 9.62 -12.51
N ALA A 129 -3.48 8.48 -11.81
CA ALA A 129 -2.22 7.75 -11.62
C ALA A 129 -1.71 7.09 -12.91
N ARG A 130 -2.57 6.89 -13.91
CA ARG A 130 -2.21 6.28 -15.21
C ARG A 130 -1.44 7.27 -16.09
N ASP A 131 -1.88 8.52 -16.12
CA ASP A 131 -1.43 9.49 -17.13
C ASP A 131 -0.67 10.69 -16.55
N LYS A 132 -0.80 10.99 -15.24
CA LYS A 132 -0.06 12.12 -14.64
C LYS A 132 1.37 11.72 -14.30
N THR A 133 2.32 12.19 -15.11
CA THR A 133 3.77 12.17 -14.84
C THR A 133 4.14 13.17 -13.73
N TYR A 134 3.76 12.90 -12.48
CA TYR A 134 3.99 13.85 -11.39
C TYR A 134 5.39 13.66 -10.77
N LYS A 135 6.24 14.70 -10.83
CA LYS A 135 7.49 14.89 -10.05
C LYS A 135 8.47 13.71 -10.01
N GLN A 136 8.49 12.85 -11.02
CA GLN A 136 9.64 11.98 -11.19
C GLN A 136 10.82 12.85 -11.59
N GLN A 137 11.80 13.04 -10.69
CA GLN A 137 12.96 13.92 -10.93
C GLN A 137 13.69 13.60 -12.24
N GLN A 138 13.63 12.36 -12.72
CA GLN A 138 14.17 11.94 -14.02
C GLN A 138 13.52 12.63 -15.24
N PHE A 139 12.30 13.19 -15.09
CA PHE A 139 11.59 13.91 -16.15
C PHE A 139 11.74 15.44 -16.08
N TYR A 140 12.24 16.00 -14.97
CA TYR A 140 12.56 17.42 -14.87
C TYR A 140 14.04 17.58 -15.13
N GLY A 141 14.41 18.20 -16.25
CA GLY A 141 15.81 18.45 -16.60
C GLY A 141 16.54 19.16 -15.46
N VAL A 142 17.69 18.63 -15.05
CA VAL A 142 18.60 19.32 -14.14
C VAL A 142 19.15 20.55 -14.88
N ILE A 143 19.21 21.72 -14.23
CA ILE A 143 19.83 22.93 -14.78
C ILE A 143 21.27 22.56 -15.16
N GLY A 144 21.52 22.37 -16.46
CA GLY A 144 22.80 21.86 -16.98
C GLY A 144 22.71 21.05 -18.28
N ARG A 145 21.54 20.55 -18.69
CA ARG A 145 21.35 19.92 -20.01
C ARG A 145 20.44 20.75 -20.90
N HIS A 146 20.96 21.13 -22.06
CA HIS A 146 20.31 21.97 -23.06
C HIS A 146 18.97 21.37 -23.51
N VAL A 147 17.91 22.19 -23.50
CA VAL A 147 16.50 21.84 -23.74
C VAL A 147 16.27 21.16 -25.10
N SER A 148 17.20 21.30 -26.04
CA SER A 148 17.14 20.71 -27.38
C SER A 148 17.19 19.18 -27.41
N ALA A 149 17.67 18.51 -26.36
CA ALA A 149 17.76 17.05 -26.30
C ALA A 149 16.40 16.34 -26.09
N PHE A 150 15.39 17.03 -25.58
CA PHE A 150 14.06 16.45 -25.28
C PHE A 150 13.03 16.69 -26.40
N LYS A 151 13.39 17.38 -27.49
CA LYS A 151 12.46 17.71 -28.59
C LYS A 151 12.20 16.58 -29.60
N GLN A 152 12.86 15.42 -29.48
CA GLN A 152 12.81 14.36 -30.50
C GLN A 152 11.91 13.15 -30.18
N SER A 153 11.38 13.04 -28.97
CA SER A 153 10.51 11.90 -28.60
C SER A 153 9.14 12.38 -28.16
N GLY A 154 8.24 12.57 -29.13
CA GLY A 154 6.81 12.73 -28.88
C GLY A 154 6.22 14.02 -29.44
N LYS A 155 6.09 14.13 -30.77
CA LYS A 155 5.02 14.93 -31.36
C LYS A 155 3.79 14.03 -31.52
N PRO A 156 2.63 14.32 -30.89
CA PRO A 156 1.38 13.71 -31.33
C PRO A 156 1.04 14.25 -32.74
N ALA A 157 0.53 13.37 -33.59
CA ALA A 157 0.06 13.72 -34.93
C ALA A 157 -1.02 14.80 -34.85
N GLN A 158 -0.84 15.89 -35.61
CA GLN A 158 -1.87 16.90 -35.82
C GLN A 158 -3.02 16.27 -36.59
N ALA A 159 -4.23 16.34 -36.04
CA ALA A 159 -5.45 16.04 -36.78
C ALA A 159 -5.65 17.09 -37.87
N GLU A 160 -5.81 16.63 -39.12
CA GLU A 160 -6.17 17.46 -40.27
C GLU A 160 -7.64 17.87 -40.18
N GLU A 161 -7.92 19.16 -39.98
CA GLU A 161 -9.21 19.76 -40.33
C GLU A 161 -9.16 20.18 -41.80
N THR A 162 -10.04 19.60 -42.61
CA THR A 162 -10.24 19.96 -44.04
C THR A 162 -11.41 20.97 -44.12
N PRO A 163 -11.32 22.01 -44.97
CA PRO A 163 -12.20 23.19 -44.97
C PRO A 163 -13.66 22.95 -45.40
#